data_AF-A0A968XL18-F1
#
_entry.id   AF-A0A968XL18-F1
#
_cell.length_a   1.000
_cell.length_b   1.000
_cell.length_c   1.000
_cell.angle_alpha   90.00
_cell.angle_beta   90.00
_cell.angle_gamma   90.00
#
_symmetry.space_group_name_H-M   'P 1'
#
loop_
_entity.id
_entity.type
_entity.pdbx_description
1 polymer ?
#
loop_
_entity_poly.entity_id
_entity_poly.type
_entity_poly.pdbx_seq_one_letter_code
_entity_poly.pdbx_strand_id
1 'polypeptide(L)' 'IEKRGSTLVGDVNPKEAKEKAEAFTPVPGGVGLLTIAMLMKNTVEAAKMRRKI' A
#
# COMPACT_ATOMS: atom_id res chain seq x y z
N ILE A 1 -17.52 -6.80 4.64
CA ILE A 1 -17.12 -5.65 3.81
C ILE A 1 -18.41 -5.15 3.19
N GLU A 2 -18.99 -4.10 3.77
CA GLU A 2 -19.93 -3.15 3.15
C GLU A 2 -20.45 -2.18 4.22
N LYS A 3 -19.98 -0.93 4.16
CA LYS A 3 -20.55 0.23 4.87
C LYS A 3 -20.81 1.42 3.92
N ARG A 4 -20.43 1.32 2.64
CA ARG A 4 -20.43 2.45 1.66
C ARG A 4 -20.84 2.05 0.23
N GLY A 5 -21.52 0.91 0.04
CA GLY A 5 -22.07 0.50 -1.28
C GLY A 5 -21.02 0.14 -2.35
N SER A 6 -19.75 0.00 -1.98
CA SER A 6 -18.67 -0.42 -2.87
C SER A 6 -17.62 -1.20 -2.10
N THR A 7 -16.90 -2.07 -2.82
CA THR A 7 -15.80 -2.88 -2.29
C THR A 7 -14.51 -2.49 -3.01
N LEU A 8 -13.44 -2.28 -2.23
CA LEU A 8 -12.11 -2.05 -2.77
C LEU A 8 -11.47 -3.40 -3.14
N VAL A 9 -11.14 -3.56 -4.43
CA VAL A 9 -10.55 -4.78 -4.99
C VAL A 9 -9.26 -4.40 -5.74
N GLY A 10 -8.26 -5.27 -5.69
CA GLY A 10 -7.00 -5.12 -6.44
C GLY A 10 -6.97 -6.00 -7.68
N ASP A 11 -5.89 -5.92 -8.45
CA ASP A 11 -5.79 -6.60 -9.76
C ASP A 11 -5.60 -8.13 -9.66
N VAL A 12 -5.21 -8.64 -8.49
CA VAL A 12 -4.84 -10.03 -8.28
C VAL A 12 -6.00 -10.83 -7.68
N ASN A 13 -6.27 -12.02 -8.24
CA ASN A 13 -7.18 -12.99 -7.63
C ASN A 13 -6.55 -13.61 -6.36
N PRO A 14 -7.11 -13.35 -5.15
CA PRO A 14 -6.49 -13.82 -3.91
C PRO A 14 -6.47 -15.34 -3.75
N LYS A 15 -7.43 -16.06 -4.35
CA LYS A 15 -7.50 -17.53 -4.24
C LYS A 15 -6.36 -18.17 -5.03
N GLU A 16 -6.20 -17.77 -6.28
CA GLU A 16 -5.12 -18.25 -7.13
C GLU A 16 -3.74 -17.87 -6.59
N ALA A 17 -3.60 -16.62 -6.11
CA ALA A 17 -2.34 -16.15 -5.53
C ALA A 17 -1.95 -16.94 -4.27
N LYS A 18 -2.91 -17.29 -3.41
CA LYS A 18 -2.65 -18.09 -2.20
C LYS A 18 -2.18 -19.52 -2.50
N GLU A 19 -2.59 -20.09 -3.63
CA GLU A 19 -2.23 -21.46 -4.02
C GLU A 19 -0.90 -21.53 -4.77
N LYS A 20 -0.54 -20.48 -5.52
CA LYS A 20 0.63 -20.50 -6.42
C LYS A 20 1.81 -19.66 -5.97
N ALA A 21 1.59 -18.56 -5.25
CA ALA A 21 2.65 -17.64 -4.86
C ALA A 21 3.12 -17.92 -3.43
N GLU A 22 4.42 -17.74 -3.17
CA GLU A 22 4.99 -17.81 -1.81
C GLU A 22 4.45 -16.70 -0.90
N ALA A 23 4.19 -15.52 -1.47
CA ALA A 23 3.56 -14.39 -0.79
C ALA A 23 2.81 -13.49 -1.79
N PHE A 24 1.77 -12.80 -1.33
CA PHE A 24 1.08 -11.75 -2.10
C PHE A 24 0.61 -10.61 -1.18
N THR A 25 0.40 -9.42 -1.74
CA THR A 25 -0.13 -8.28 -0.97
C THR A 25 -1.66 -8.23 -1.07
N PRO A 26 -2.40 -8.23 0.05
CA PRO A 26 -3.86 -8.23 0.01
C PRO A 26 -4.42 -6.86 -0.34
N VAL A 27 -5.61 -6.84 -0.96
CA VAL A 27 -6.40 -5.62 -1.14
C VAL A 27 -7.81 -5.88 -0.58
N PRO A 28 -8.29 -5.08 0.39
CA PRO A 28 -7.58 -3.99 1.08
C PRO A 28 -6.47 -4.50 2.03
N GLY A 29 -5.59 -3.59 2.47
CA GLY A 29 -4.58 -3.87 3.52
C GLY A 29 -3.14 -4.03 3.05
N GLY A 30 -2.87 -3.89 1.76
CA GLY A 30 -1.53 -3.97 1.18
C GLY A 30 -0.82 -2.62 1.14
N VAL A 31 -0.32 -2.26 -0.04
CA VAL A 31 0.65 -1.17 -0.23
C VAL A 31 0.11 0.24 0.04
N GLY A 32 -1.21 0.44 0.12
CA GLY A 32 -1.80 1.78 0.26
C GLY A 32 -1.30 2.57 1.48
N LEU A 33 -1.19 1.91 2.65
CA LEU A 33 -0.65 2.55 3.86
C LEU A 33 0.86 2.82 3.74
N LEU A 34 1.59 1.93 3.07
CA LEU A 34 3.02 2.10 2.82
C LEU A 34 3.29 3.30 1.89
N THR A 35 2.44 3.53 0.88
CA THR A 35 2.54 4.70 0.01
C THR A 35 2.45 6.01 0.79
N ILE A 36 1.52 6.10 1.74
CA ILE A 36 1.40 7.29 2.61
C ILE A 36 2.66 7.44 3.48
N ALA A 37 3.12 6.35 4.11
CA ALA A 37 4.31 6.38 4.94
C ALA A 37 5.57 6.82 4.15
N MET A 38 5.74 6.28 2.94
CA MET A 38 6.85 6.62 2.06
C MET A 38 6.78 8.07 1.56
N LEU A 39 5.58 8.58 1.26
CA LEU A 39 5.41 10.00 0.94
C LEU A 39 5.85 10.89 2.12
N MET A 40 5.49 10.53 3.35
CA MET A 40 5.91 11.28 4.54
C MET A 40 7.42 11.20 4.74
N LYS A 41 8.03 10.02 4.58
CA LYS A 41 9.49 9.82 4.65
C LYS A 41 10.21 10.71 3.63
N ASN A 42 9.79 10.66 2.37
CA ASN A 42 10.38 11.45 1.30
C ASN A 42 10.22 12.95 1.56
N THR A 43 9.07 13.36 2.13
CA THR A 43 8.83 14.77 2.50
C THR A 43 9.80 15.23 3.60
N VAL A 44 10.05 14.39 4.61
CA VAL A 44 11.04 14.68 5.67
C VAL A 44 12.45 14.73 5.09
N GLU A 45 12.84 13.79 4.24
CA GLU A 45 14.15 13.77 3.57
C GLU A 45 14.36 15.01 2.70
N ALA A 46 13.37 15.41 1.89
CA ALA A 46 13.43 16.64 1.12
C ALA A 46 13.59 17.88 2.00
N ALA A 47 12.89 17.93 3.14
CA ALA A 47 13.00 19.03 4.09
C ALA A 47 14.38 19.09 4.77
N LYS A 48 15.01 17.93 5.04
CA LYS A 48 16.39 17.83 5.54
C LYS A 48 17.40 18.32 4.51
N MET A 49 17.30 17.82 3.27
CA MET A 49 18.13 18.26 2.14
C MET A 49 18.07 19.78 1.93
N ARG A 50 16.86 20.37 1.97
CA ARG A 50 16.68 21.82 1.88
C ARG A 50 17.36 22.59 3.01
N ARG A 51 17.37 22.02 4.21
CA ARG A 51 18.01 22.62 5.42
C ARG A 51 19.50 22.29 5.54
N LYS A 52 20.06 21.45 4.66
CA LYS A 52 21.44 20.94 4.71
C LYS A 52 21.76 20.25 6.05
N ILE A 53 20.80 19.51 6.60
CA ILE A 53 20.93 18.68 7.80
C ILE A 53 20.68 17.20 7.48
#